data_AF-A0A931Z5W4-F1
#
_entry.id   AF-A0A931Z5W4-F1
#
_cell.length_a   1.000
_cell.length_b   1.000
_cell.length_c   1.000
_cell.angle_alpha   90.00
_cell.angle_beta   90.00
_cell.angle_gamma   90.00
#
_symmetry.space_group_name_H-M   'P 1'
#
loop_
_entity.id
_entity.type
_entity.pdbx_description
1 polymer ?
#
loop_
_entity_poly.entity_id
_entity_poly.type
_entity_poly.pdbx_seq_one_letter_code
_entity_poly.pdbx_strand_id
1 'polypeptide(L)'
;RAEWQRHAAGAHGETFRALETKHAALHQAKGARIAEWQAARAAGDPTAMAAARANLIAANDATDAVRAEAKRALLAADPNAPVKDSDYVFISFIVAQLPHGVVGLLVAVMIAAALGSKAGELNALGTTSTIDFWRHFRPLAAHDERRNVRVAKWFTAFWGVFAIGFALFAGFAENLIEAINILGSIFYGVVLGLFLVAFFLKKVGGTAVFWGAVAAQSLIFALFFLRHRFPVLDFSYLWYNLIGCAACMLFSLVIQAFPGVSRPHEPTATDE
;
A
#
# COMPACT_ATOMS: atom_id res chain seq x y z
N ARG A 1 -6.94 19.67 3.91
CA ARG A 1 -6.81 21.14 3.73
C ARG A 1 -7.86 21.73 2.79
N ALA A 2 -8.22 21.03 1.69
CA ALA A 2 -9.25 21.50 0.74
C ALA A 2 -10.65 21.67 1.36
N GLU A 3 -11.13 20.70 2.15
CA GLU A 3 -12.41 20.83 2.89
C GLU A 3 -12.37 21.98 3.90
N TRP A 4 -11.28 22.08 4.68
CA TRP A 4 -11.08 23.18 5.63
C TRP A 4 -11.14 24.56 4.95
N GLN A 5 -10.51 24.71 3.79
CA GLN A 5 -10.53 25.96 3.02
C GLN A 5 -11.92 26.26 2.44
N ARG A 6 -12.69 25.24 2.04
CA ARG A 6 -14.10 25.41 1.63
C ARG A 6 -14.96 25.96 2.77
N HIS A 7 -14.84 25.40 3.97
CA HIS A 7 -15.57 25.91 5.14
C HIS A 7 -15.05 27.27 5.63
N ALA A 8 -13.75 27.54 5.51
CA ALA A 8 -13.15 28.83 5.82
C ALA A 8 -13.64 29.97 4.90
N ALA A 9 -14.03 29.64 3.67
CA ALA A 9 -14.65 30.58 2.72
C ALA A 9 -16.19 30.66 2.83
N GLY A 10 -16.81 29.79 3.63
CA GLY A 10 -18.26 29.71 3.81
C GLY A 10 -18.79 30.50 5.01
N ALA A 11 -20.06 30.24 5.38
CA ALA A 11 -20.79 30.96 6.43
C ALA A 11 -20.15 30.85 7.84
N HIS A 12 -19.33 29.83 8.10
CA HIS A 12 -18.60 29.65 9.36
C HIS A 12 -17.15 30.14 9.29
N GLY A 13 -16.78 30.86 8.22
CA GLY A 13 -15.40 31.15 7.87
C GLY A 13 -14.59 31.92 8.92
N GLU A 14 -15.23 32.72 9.77
CA GLU A 14 -14.54 33.42 10.87
C GLU A 14 -14.02 32.45 11.94
N THR A 15 -14.82 31.47 12.34
CA THR A 15 -14.42 30.44 13.31
C THR A 15 -13.25 29.62 12.79
N PHE A 16 -13.30 29.20 11.54
CA PHE A 16 -12.21 28.43 10.91
C PHE A 16 -10.92 29.25 10.78
N ARG A 17 -11.00 30.54 10.39
CA ARG A 17 -9.83 31.44 10.31
C ARG A 17 -9.25 31.78 11.69
N ALA A 18 -10.09 31.94 12.70
CA ALA A 18 -9.64 32.14 14.08
C ALA A 18 -8.86 30.91 14.60
N LEU A 19 -9.37 29.71 14.33
CA LEU A 19 -8.69 28.46 14.67
C LEU A 19 -7.37 28.29 13.92
N GLU A 20 -7.30 28.68 12.65
CA GLU A 20 -6.07 28.65 11.86
C GLU A 20 -5.02 29.61 12.42
N THR A 21 -5.43 30.83 12.80
CA THR A 21 -4.56 31.83 13.42
C THR A 21 -4.04 31.35 14.78
N LYS A 22 -4.92 30.80 15.62
CA LYS A 22 -4.58 30.21 16.92
C LYS A 22 -3.60 29.04 16.77
N HIS A 23 -3.85 28.15 15.81
CA HIS A 23 -2.95 27.04 15.51
C HIS A 23 -1.58 27.53 15.00
N ALA A 24 -1.53 28.53 14.12
CA ALA A 24 -0.28 29.09 13.61
C ALA A 24 0.58 29.71 14.73
N ALA A 25 -0.03 30.48 15.63
CA ALA A 25 0.66 31.07 16.78
C ALA A 25 1.23 30.00 17.72
N LEU A 26 0.44 28.97 18.05
CA LEU A 26 0.90 27.85 18.87
C LEU A 26 1.99 27.03 18.20
N HIS A 27 1.90 26.83 16.88
CA HIS A 27 2.91 26.12 16.10
C HIS A 27 4.26 26.85 16.13
N GLN A 28 4.24 28.18 15.96
CA GLN A 28 5.43 29.02 16.06
C GLN A 28 6.02 28.98 17.48
N ALA A 29 5.18 29.09 18.50
CA ALA A 29 5.61 29.01 19.91
C ALA A 29 6.23 27.65 20.23
N LYS A 30 5.67 26.55 19.71
CA LYS A 30 6.22 25.20 19.86
C LYS A 30 7.62 25.08 19.24
N GLY A 31 7.84 25.70 18.07
CA GLY A 31 9.18 25.76 17.44
C GLY A 31 10.23 26.37 18.37
N ALA A 32 9.89 27.49 19.04
CA ALA A 32 10.78 28.10 20.04
C ALA A 32 11.06 27.19 21.24
N ARG A 33 10.04 26.48 21.75
CA ARG A 33 10.22 25.53 22.89
C ARG A 33 11.07 24.31 22.53
N ILE A 34 11.03 23.86 21.27
CA ILE A 34 11.92 22.81 20.78
C ILE A 34 13.38 23.29 20.81
N ALA A 35 13.65 24.51 20.31
CA ALA A 35 14.99 25.08 20.33
C ALA A 35 15.52 25.27 21.76
N GLU A 36 14.67 25.76 22.69
CA GLU A 36 15.02 25.87 24.11
C GLU A 36 15.38 24.52 24.74
N TRP A 37 14.60 23.46 24.45
CA TRP A 37 14.90 22.12 24.96
C TRP A 37 16.20 21.55 24.38
N GLN A 38 16.47 21.77 23.09
CA GLN A 38 17.73 21.37 22.47
C GLN A 38 18.93 22.10 23.08
N ALA A 39 18.80 23.40 23.35
CA ALA A 39 19.84 24.19 23.99
C ALA A 39 20.09 23.73 25.44
N ALA A 40 19.03 23.51 26.23
CA ALA A 40 19.15 22.98 27.59
C ALA A 40 19.81 21.60 27.61
N ARG A 41 19.50 20.75 26.62
CA ARG A 41 20.11 19.43 26.45
C ARG A 41 21.60 19.53 26.09
N ALA A 42 21.99 20.49 25.25
CA ALA A 42 23.39 20.72 24.89
C ALA A 42 24.22 21.26 26.07
N ALA A 43 23.61 22.07 26.95
CA ALA A 43 24.25 22.64 28.13
C ALA A 43 24.41 21.64 29.31
N GLY A 44 23.68 20.53 29.30
CA GLY A 44 23.81 19.47 30.31
C GLY A 44 23.24 19.80 31.69
N ASP A 45 22.48 20.89 31.84
CA ASP A 45 21.84 21.30 33.10
C ASP A 45 20.53 20.51 33.34
N PRO A 46 20.45 19.62 34.37
CA PRO A 46 19.26 18.81 34.64
C PRO A 46 18.00 19.62 34.96
N THR A 47 18.16 20.75 35.65
CA THR A 47 17.06 21.63 36.05
C THR A 47 16.51 22.40 34.85
N ALA A 48 17.38 22.96 34.01
CA ALA A 48 16.98 23.62 32.78
C ALA A 48 16.33 22.64 31.78
N MET A 49 16.84 21.40 31.70
CA MET A 49 16.24 20.35 30.87
C MET A 49 14.83 19.97 31.33
N ALA A 50 14.61 19.83 32.64
CA ALA A 50 13.30 19.51 33.20
C ALA A 50 12.28 20.62 32.92
N ALA A 51 12.66 21.89 33.12
CA ALA A 51 11.81 23.04 32.84
C ALA A 51 11.50 23.18 31.34
N ALA A 52 12.50 23.08 30.47
CA ALA A 52 12.31 23.16 29.03
C ALA A 52 11.43 22.01 28.50
N ARG A 53 11.57 20.79 29.07
CA ARG A 53 10.71 19.66 28.76
C ARG A 53 9.26 19.91 29.18
N ALA A 54 9.02 20.44 30.37
CA ALA A 54 7.68 20.78 30.84
C ALA A 54 7.01 21.82 29.93
N ASN A 55 7.74 22.86 29.52
CA ASN A 55 7.25 23.88 28.59
C ASN A 55 6.94 23.31 27.20
N LEU A 56 7.78 22.38 26.71
CA LEU A 56 7.53 21.69 25.44
C LEU A 56 6.27 20.81 25.48
N ILE A 57 6.05 20.10 26.60
CA ILE A 57 4.84 19.29 26.80
C ILE A 57 3.60 20.19 26.81
N ALA A 58 3.62 21.28 27.60
CA ALA A 58 2.51 22.22 27.64
C ALA A 58 2.20 22.85 26.26
N ALA A 59 3.23 23.17 25.48
CA ALA A 59 3.07 23.65 24.10
C ALA A 59 2.48 22.57 23.17
N ASN A 60 2.84 21.30 23.38
CA ASN A 60 2.24 20.19 22.64
C ASN A 60 0.76 20.01 22.98
N ASP A 61 0.42 20.00 24.27
CA ASP A 61 -0.95 19.84 24.76
C ASP A 61 -1.86 20.97 24.27
N ALA A 62 -1.37 22.21 24.28
CA ALA A 62 -2.09 23.36 23.73
C ALA A 62 -2.35 23.20 22.22
N THR A 63 -1.38 22.68 21.47
CA THR A 63 -1.53 22.40 20.02
C THR A 63 -2.58 21.31 19.80
N ASP A 64 -2.56 20.24 20.58
CA ASP A 64 -3.49 19.12 20.47
C ASP A 64 -4.91 19.50 20.88
N ALA A 65 -5.07 20.39 21.87
CA ALA A 65 -6.36 20.98 22.23
C ALA A 65 -6.99 21.76 21.06
N VAL A 66 -6.21 22.58 20.35
CA VAL A 66 -6.71 23.33 19.18
C VAL A 66 -7.03 22.41 18.02
N ARG A 67 -6.28 21.33 17.82
CA ARG A 67 -6.61 20.31 16.80
C ARG A 67 -7.93 19.60 17.14
N ALA A 68 -8.18 19.29 18.41
CA ALA A 68 -9.44 18.71 18.85
C ALA A 68 -10.62 19.68 18.64
N GLU A 69 -10.42 20.97 18.93
CA GLU A 69 -11.38 22.05 18.67
C GLU A 69 -11.71 22.17 17.18
N ALA A 70 -10.69 22.19 16.32
CA ALA A 70 -10.82 22.20 14.87
C ALA A 70 -11.59 20.98 14.33
N LYS A 71 -11.29 19.77 14.85
CA LYS A 71 -12.02 18.55 14.50
C LYS A 71 -13.51 18.64 14.87
N ARG A 72 -13.83 19.17 16.05
CA ARG A 72 -15.23 19.36 16.48
C ARG A 72 -15.95 20.39 15.60
N ALA A 73 -15.31 21.52 15.30
CA ALA A 73 -15.88 22.54 14.42
C ALA A 73 -16.13 22.01 13.00
N LEU A 74 -15.22 21.19 12.47
CA LEU A 74 -15.37 20.56 11.15
C LEU A 74 -16.55 19.59 11.13
N LEU A 75 -16.65 18.68 12.11
CA LEU A 75 -17.75 17.71 12.20
C LEU A 75 -19.12 18.36 12.48
N ALA A 76 -19.14 19.52 13.15
CA ALA A 76 -20.36 20.29 13.33
C ALA A 76 -20.84 20.95 12.04
N ALA A 77 -19.92 21.32 11.14
CA ALA A 77 -20.24 21.93 9.85
C ALA A 77 -20.54 20.88 8.77
N ASP A 78 -19.88 19.73 8.81
CA ASP A 78 -20.11 18.58 7.93
C ASP A 78 -19.85 17.26 8.69
N PRO A 79 -20.91 16.53 9.06
CA PRO A 79 -20.79 15.24 9.76
C PRO A 79 -20.04 14.16 8.96
N ASN A 80 -19.96 14.28 7.63
CA ASN A 80 -19.29 13.33 6.75
C ASN A 80 -17.88 13.78 6.36
N ALA A 81 -17.39 14.92 6.89
CA ALA A 81 -16.09 15.43 6.53
C ALA A 81 -14.99 14.43 6.91
N PRO A 82 -14.05 14.11 5.99
CA PRO A 82 -12.92 13.26 6.30
C PRO A 82 -11.99 14.00 7.27
N VAL A 83 -11.98 13.57 8.54
CA VAL A 83 -11.21 14.26 9.59
C VAL A 83 -9.76 13.78 9.72
N LYS A 84 -9.43 12.66 9.07
CA LYS A 84 -8.09 12.08 9.07
C LYS A 84 -7.69 11.81 7.63
N ASP A 85 -6.72 12.58 7.15
CA ASP A 85 -6.21 12.49 5.79
C ASP A 85 -4.70 12.24 5.84
N SER A 86 -4.34 11.02 6.24
CA SER A 86 -2.95 10.63 6.54
C SER A 86 -2.09 10.61 5.28
N ASP A 87 -2.71 10.39 4.12
CA ASP A 87 -2.03 10.19 2.84
C ASP A 87 -1.36 11.49 2.34
N TYR A 88 -1.89 12.67 2.73
CA TYR A 88 -1.35 13.97 2.30
C TYR A 88 -0.39 14.62 3.29
N VAL A 89 -0.06 13.96 4.41
CA VAL A 89 0.85 14.52 5.43
C VAL A 89 2.21 14.85 4.82
N PHE A 90 2.75 13.92 4.01
CA PHE A 90 4.07 14.08 3.40
C PHE A 90 4.11 15.22 2.37
N ILE A 91 3.12 15.28 1.46
CA ILE A 91 3.05 16.33 0.45
C ILE A 91 2.83 17.70 1.11
N SER A 92 1.98 17.76 2.13
CA SER A 92 1.71 19.01 2.86
C SER A 92 2.97 19.54 3.56
N PHE A 93 3.78 18.65 4.14
CA PHE A 93 5.05 19.02 4.75
C PHE A 93 6.04 19.58 3.73
N ILE A 94 6.23 18.89 2.60
CA ILE A 94 7.15 19.33 1.53
C ILE A 94 6.80 20.73 1.05
N VAL A 95 5.53 20.99 0.74
CA VAL A 95 5.10 22.29 0.19
C VAL A 95 5.18 23.41 1.23
N ALA A 96 4.93 23.12 2.51
CA ALA A 96 4.85 24.15 3.54
C ALA A 96 6.19 24.48 4.20
N GLN A 97 7.14 23.55 4.23
CA GLN A 97 8.36 23.68 5.04
C GLN A 97 9.65 23.77 4.22
N LEU A 98 9.61 23.50 2.90
CA LEU A 98 10.82 23.50 2.06
C LEU A 98 10.90 24.73 1.15
N PRO A 99 12.12 25.17 0.78
CA PRO A 99 12.33 26.27 -0.16
C PRO A 99 11.73 25.97 -1.54
N HIS A 100 11.21 27.00 -2.22
CA HIS A 100 10.46 26.85 -3.46
C HIS A 100 11.18 26.05 -4.57
N GLY A 101 12.51 26.15 -4.70
CA GLY A 101 13.29 25.35 -5.67
C GLY A 101 13.34 23.85 -5.34
N VAL A 102 13.42 23.50 -4.05
CA VAL A 102 13.47 22.11 -3.57
C VAL A 102 12.09 21.46 -3.69
N VAL A 103 11.02 22.22 -3.48
CA VAL A 103 9.64 21.74 -3.68
C VAL A 103 9.44 21.26 -5.12
N GLY A 104 9.83 22.07 -6.11
CA GLY A 104 9.73 21.70 -7.53
C GLY A 104 10.53 20.44 -7.86
N LEU A 105 11.76 20.33 -7.34
CA LEU A 105 12.61 19.16 -7.53
C LEU A 105 11.99 17.89 -6.93
N LEU A 106 11.50 17.96 -5.69
CA LEU A 106 10.90 16.81 -5.00
C LEU A 106 9.63 16.33 -5.71
N VAL A 107 8.76 17.26 -6.11
CA VAL A 107 7.55 16.92 -6.88
C VAL A 107 7.94 16.25 -8.20
N ALA A 108 8.94 16.76 -8.92
CA ALA A 108 9.43 16.14 -10.15
C ALA A 108 9.96 14.72 -9.93
N VAL A 109 10.76 14.49 -8.88
CA VAL A 109 11.28 13.16 -8.53
C VAL A 109 10.16 12.20 -8.14
N MET A 110 9.15 12.66 -7.39
CA MET A 110 7.99 11.85 -7.02
C MET A 110 7.19 11.42 -8.26
N ILE A 111 6.93 12.34 -9.19
CA ILE A 111 6.25 12.02 -10.44
C ILE A 111 7.08 11.08 -11.31
N ALA A 112 8.40 11.30 -11.42
CA ALA A 112 9.30 10.44 -12.17
C ALA A 112 9.34 9.01 -11.61
N ALA A 113 9.43 8.87 -10.28
CA ALA A 113 9.40 7.57 -9.61
C ALA A 113 8.06 6.87 -9.81
N ALA A 114 6.93 7.60 -9.66
CA ALA A 114 5.60 7.06 -9.89
C ALA A 114 5.41 6.59 -11.34
N LEU A 115 5.80 7.42 -12.32
CA LEU A 115 5.71 7.08 -13.75
C LEU A 115 6.57 5.87 -14.10
N GLY A 116 7.79 5.78 -13.55
CA GLY A 116 8.67 4.63 -13.72
C GLY A 116 8.06 3.33 -13.21
N SER A 117 7.51 3.33 -11.99
CA SER A 117 6.82 2.15 -11.42
C SER A 117 5.60 1.76 -12.26
N LYS A 118 4.75 2.73 -12.63
CA LYS A 118 3.52 2.47 -13.39
C LYS A 118 3.78 2.00 -14.81
N ALA A 119 4.81 2.53 -15.48
CA ALA A 119 5.23 2.02 -16.78
C ALA A 119 5.71 0.57 -16.68
N GLY A 120 6.47 0.23 -15.64
CA GLY A 120 6.91 -1.14 -15.36
C GLY A 120 5.74 -2.10 -15.12
N GLU A 121 4.81 -1.72 -14.24
CA GLU A 121 3.60 -2.50 -13.92
C GLU A 121 2.73 -2.76 -15.17
N LEU A 122 2.45 -1.72 -15.97
CA LEU A 122 1.66 -1.83 -17.19
C LEU A 122 2.35 -2.65 -18.29
N ASN A 123 3.68 -2.56 -18.39
CA ASN A 123 4.44 -3.37 -19.32
C ASN A 123 4.45 -4.85 -18.92
N ALA A 124 4.61 -5.14 -17.62
CA ALA A 124 4.52 -6.50 -17.10
C ALA A 124 3.13 -7.09 -17.35
N LEU A 125 2.05 -6.38 -17.00
CA LEU A 125 0.68 -6.83 -17.26
C LEU A 125 0.41 -7.06 -18.75
N GLY A 126 0.87 -6.16 -19.62
CA GLY A 126 0.73 -6.29 -21.07
C GLY A 126 1.47 -7.51 -21.62
N THR A 127 2.68 -7.76 -21.12
CA THR A 127 3.52 -8.89 -21.55
C THR A 127 2.97 -10.21 -21.04
N THR A 128 2.62 -10.33 -19.76
CA THR A 128 1.94 -11.49 -19.17
C THR A 128 0.64 -11.80 -19.92
N SER A 129 -0.19 -10.78 -20.21
CA SER A 129 -1.42 -10.97 -21.01
C SER A 129 -1.13 -11.52 -22.42
N THR A 130 -0.04 -11.06 -23.04
CA THR A 130 0.34 -11.49 -24.39
C THR A 130 0.94 -12.89 -24.43
N ILE A 131 1.82 -13.21 -23.49
CA ILE A 131 2.53 -14.49 -23.46
C ILE A 131 1.62 -15.59 -22.91
N ASP A 132 0.96 -15.34 -21.78
CA ASP A 132 0.26 -16.39 -21.04
C ASP A 132 -1.14 -16.65 -21.60
N PHE A 133 -1.80 -15.64 -22.16
CA PHE A 133 -3.14 -15.80 -22.76
C PHE A 133 -3.07 -15.80 -24.29
N TRP A 134 -2.59 -14.72 -24.91
CA TRP A 134 -2.68 -14.59 -26.36
C TRP A 134 -1.87 -15.65 -27.12
N ARG A 135 -0.60 -15.86 -26.78
CA ARG A 135 0.23 -16.89 -27.44
C ARG A 135 -0.25 -18.31 -27.09
N HIS A 136 -0.72 -18.53 -25.86
CA HIS A 136 -1.22 -19.83 -25.43
C HIS A 136 -2.46 -20.27 -26.21
N PHE A 137 -3.46 -19.39 -26.39
CA PHE A 137 -4.68 -19.71 -27.16
C PHE A 137 -4.51 -19.60 -28.68
N ARG A 138 -3.40 -19.03 -29.17
CA ARG A 138 -3.07 -18.89 -30.60
C ARG A 138 -1.62 -19.32 -30.85
N PRO A 139 -1.29 -20.62 -30.82
CA PRO A 139 0.08 -21.09 -31.03
C PRO A 139 0.64 -20.71 -32.42
N LEU A 140 -0.21 -20.63 -33.46
CA LEU A 140 0.17 -20.12 -34.78
C LEU A 140 0.59 -18.64 -34.79
N ALA A 141 0.30 -17.88 -33.72
CA ALA A 141 0.76 -16.51 -33.51
C ALA A 141 2.14 -16.43 -32.83
N ALA A 142 2.68 -17.53 -32.33
CA ALA A 142 3.95 -17.52 -31.61
C ALA A 142 5.12 -17.07 -32.49
N HIS A 143 5.09 -17.36 -33.80
CA HIS A 143 6.15 -17.00 -34.75
C HIS A 143 6.00 -15.58 -35.34
N ASP A 144 4.91 -14.87 -35.07
CA ASP A 144 4.67 -13.51 -35.59
C ASP A 144 5.00 -12.45 -34.51
N GLU A 145 6.31 -12.20 -34.37
CA GLU A 145 6.86 -11.34 -33.32
C GLU A 145 6.40 -9.89 -33.46
N ARG A 146 6.27 -9.39 -34.70
CA ARG A 146 5.76 -8.03 -34.98
C ARG A 146 4.31 -7.88 -34.52
N ARG A 147 3.47 -8.89 -34.76
CA ARG A 147 2.08 -8.89 -34.26
C ARG A 147 2.04 -9.00 -32.74
N ASN A 148 2.89 -9.83 -32.13
CA ASN A 148 2.94 -9.99 -30.68
C ASN A 148 3.31 -8.69 -29.97
N VAL A 149 4.27 -7.92 -30.50
CA VAL A 149 4.59 -6.58 -29.96
C VAL A 149 3.41 -5.62 -30.09
N ARG A 150 2.67 -5.67 -31.21
CA ARG A 150 1.47 -4.82 -31.41
C ARG A 150 0.37 -5.19 -30.42
N VAL A 151 0.16 -6.48 -30.19
CA VAL A 151 -0.82 -7.01 -29.23
C VAL A 151 -0.42 -6.63 -27.80
N ALA A 152 0.86 -6.73 -27.44
CA ALA A 152 1.36 -6.29 -26.14
C ALA A 152 1.10 -4.81 -25.89
N LYS A 153 1.35 -3.94 -26.89
CA LYS A 153 1.01 -2.50 -26.79
C LYS A 153 -0.49 -2.27 -26.57
N TRP A 154 -1.35 -3.04 -27.22
CA TRP A 154 -2.80 -2.97 -27.01
C TRP A 154 -3.21 -3.43 -25.60
N PHE A 155 -2.64 -4.52 -25.09
CA PHE A 155 -2.88 -4.96 -23.72
C PHE A 155 -2.37 -3.94 -22.68
N THR A 156 -1.19 -3.35 -22.90
CA THR A 156 -0.68 -2.28 -22.04
C THR A 156 -1.64 -1.08 -22.02
N ALA A 157 -2.15 -0.65 -23.19
CA ALA A 157 -3.13 0.42 -23.27
C ALA A 157 -4.45 0.04 -22.57
N PHE A 158 -4.94 -1.18 -22.77
CA PHE A 158 -6.13 -1.70 -22.09
C PHE A 158 -5.98 -1.67 -20.57
N TRP A 159 -4.87 -2.17 -20.02
CA TRP A 159 -4.60 -2.13 -18.59
C TRP A 159 -4.45 -0.70 -18.07
N GLY A 160 -3.90 0.22 -18.87
CA GLY A 160 -3.83 1.64 -18.53
C GLY A 160 -5.22 2.27 -18.40
N VAL A 161 -6.11 2.04 -19.37
CA VAL A 161 -7.50 2.51 -19.32
C VAL A 161 -8.25 1.88 -18.16
N PHE A 162 -8.07 0.57 -17.93
CA PHE A 162 -8.66 -0.13 -16.81
C PHE A 162 -8.20 0.46 -15.46
N ALA A 163 -6.90 0.73 -15.31
CA ALA A 163 -6.34 1.34 -14.09
C ALA A 163 -6.88 2.75 -13.85
N ILE A 164 -7.00 3.58 -14.90
CA ILE A 164 -7.62 4.91 -14.80
C ILE A 164 -9.09 4.78 -14.39
N GLY A 165 -9.84 3.88 -15.03
CA GLY A 165 -11.23 3.61 -14.68
C GLY A 165 -11.36 3.19 -13.21
N PHE A 166 -10.58 2.21 -12.78
CA PHE A 166 -10.55 1.77 -11.39
C PHE A 166 -10.22 2.93 -10.44
N ALA A 167 -9.23 3.76 -10.75
CA ALA A 167 -8.85 4.91 -9.92
C ALA A 167 -9.96 5.98 -9.79
N LEU A 168 -10.82 6.14 -10.82
CA LEU A 168 -11.94 7.08 -10.78
C LEU A 168 -13.11 6.58 -9.92
N PHE A 169 -13.29 5.26 -9.82
CA PHE A 169 -14.42 4.65 -9.08
C PHE A 169 -14.02 4.09 -7.70
N ALA A 170 -12.74 3.83 -7.47
CA ALA A 170 -12.25 3.34 -6.19
C ALA A 170 -12.35 4.45 -5.16
N GLY A 171 -13.30 4.32 -4.22
CA GLY A 171 -13.27 5.11 -2.99
C GLY A 171 -11.98 4.80 -2.25
N PHE A 172 -11.15 5.82 -2.00
CA PHE A 172 -9.92 5.65 -1.24
C PHE A 172 -10.26 5.08 0.15
N ALA A 173 -9.66 3.94 0.50
CA ALA A 173 -9.68 3.43 1.86
C ALA A 173 -8.99 4.47 2.79
N GLU A 174 -9.34 4.49 4.09
CA GLU A 174 -8.73 5.41 5.07
C GLU A 174 -7.19 5.33 5.13
N ASN A 175 -6.62 4.20 4.68
CA ASN A 175 -5.19 3.98 4.51
C ASN A 175 -4.95 3.11 3.27
N LEU A 176 -4.49 3.72 2.18
CA LEU A 176 -4.26 3.01 0.92
C LEU A 176 -3.13 1.97 1.03
N ILE A 177 -2.10 2.24 1.84
CA ILE A 177 -0.97 1.33 2.05
C ILE A 177 -1.44 0.05 2.75
N GLU A 178 -2.31 0.20 3.75
CA GLU A 178 -2.89 -0.93 4.47
C GLU A 178 -3.77 -1.79 3.54
N ALA A 179 -4.64 -1.15 2.75
CA ALA A 179 -5.51 -1.86 1.81
C ALA A 179 -4.72 -2.70 0.79
N ILE A 180 -3.64 -2.13 0.22
CA ILE A 180 -2.77 -2.85 -0.71
C ILE A 180 -2.07 -4.01 -0.02
N ASN A 181 -1.62 -3.84 1.23
CA ASN A 181 -0.96 -4.90 1.97
C ASN A 181 -1.91 -6.05 2.37
N ILE A 182 -3.17 -5.74 2.69
CA ILE A 182 -4.20 -6.77 2.91
C ILE A 182 -4.41 -7.56 1.63
N LEU A 183 -4.61 -6.86 0.49
CA LEU A 183 -4.81 -7.51 -0.80
C LEU A 183 -3.61 -8.37 -1.19
N GLY A 184 -2.39 -7.84 -1.06
CA GLY A 184 -1.15 -8.57 -1.30
C GLY A 184 -1.05 -9.81 -0.42
N SER A 185 -1.37 -9.70 0.87
CA SER A 185 -1.22 -10.82 1.80
C SER A 185 -2.16 -12.01 1.53
N ILE A 186 -3.29 -11.76 0.87
CA ILE A 186 -4.24 -12.81 0.46
C ILE A 186 -3.70 -13.66 -0.70
N PHE A 187 -2.82 -13.11 -1.54
CA PHE A 187 -2.32 -13.77 -2.76
C PHE A 187 -0.83 -14.13 -2.71
N TYR A 188 0.02 -13.26 -2.17
CA TYR A 188 1.48 -13.41 -2.22
C TYR A 188 1.98 -14.66 -1.50
N GLY A 189 1.32 -15.08 -0.41
CA GLY A 189 1.69 -16.31 0.30
C GLY A 189 1.68 -17.56 -0.59
N VAL A 190 0.60 -17.75 -1.36
CA VAL A 190 0.46 -18.91 -2.25
C VAL A 190 1.44 -18.83 -3.42
N VAL A 191 1.66 -17.64 -3.98
CA VAL A 191 2.64 -17.42 -5.05
C VAL A 191 4.06 -17.73 -4.58
N LEU A 192 4.44 -17.29 -3.37
CA LEU A 192 5.71 -17.67 -2.76
C LEU A 192 5.81 -19.19 -2.58
N GLY A 193 4.73 -19.83 -2.12
CA GLY A 193 4.64 -21.28 -2.01
C GLY A 193 4.93 -22.01 -3.33
N LEU A 194 4.36 -21.54 -4.45
CA LEU A 194 4.63 -22.09 -5.78
C LEU A 194 6.13 -22.07 -6.11
N PHE A 195 6.80 -20.93 -5.89
CA PHE A 195 8.24 -20.81 -6.13
C PHE A 195 9.07 -21.72 -5.21
N LEU A 196 8.71 -21.82 -3.92
CA LEU A 196 9.43 -22.70 -3.00
C LEU A 196 9.28 -24.17 -3.36
N VAL A 197 8.09 -24.60 -3.76
CA VAL A 197 7.87 -25.98 -4.24
C VAL A 197 8.71 -26.23 -5.50
N ALA A 198 8.71 -25.29 -6.45
CA ALA A 198 9.48 -25.42 -7.69
C ALA A 198 10.99 -25.51 -7.45
N PHE A 199 11.56 -24.71 -6.53
CA PHE A 199 13.01 -24.69 -6.28
C PHE A 199 13.48 -25.81 -5.34
N PHE A 200 12.76 -26.07 -4.25
CA PHE A 200 13.22 -26.95 -3.17
C PHE A 200 12.59 -28.34 -3.19
N LEU A 201 11.39 -28.50 -3.76
CA LEU A 201 10.64 -29.75 -3.77
C LEU A 201 10.57 -30.35 -5.18
N LYS A 202 11.75 -30.59 -5.78
CA LYS A 202 11.92 -31.12 -7.15
C LYS A 202 11.17 -32.44 -7.44
N LYS A 203 10.72 -33.15 -6.40
CA LYS A 203 9.97 -34.42 -6.50
C LYS A 203 8.46 -34.21 -6.74
N VAL A 204 7.97 -32.98 -6.62
CA VAL A 204 6.55 -32.64 -6.77
C VAL A 204 6.27 -32.26 -8.22
N GLY A 205 5.35 -32.97 -8.86
CA GLY A 205 4.94 -32.73 -10.25
C GLY A 205 3.99 -31.54 -10.38
N GLY A 206 3.94 -30.93 -11.57
CA GLY A 206 3.16 -29.71 -11.81
C GLY A 206 1.67 -29.83 -11.49
N THR A 207 1.06 -31.01 -11.70
CA THR A 207 -0.35 -31.26 -11.34
C THR A 207 -0.59 -31.17 -9.83
N ALA A 208 0.33 -31.71 -9.01
CA ALA A 208 0.24 -31.62 -7.56
C ALA A 208 0.40 -30.17 -7.08
N VAL A 209 1.35 -29.43 -7.68
CA VAL A 209 1.57 -28.01 -7.39
C VAL A 209 0.33 -27.18 -7.71
N PHE A 210 -0.29 -27.40 -8.88
CA PHE A 210 -1.47 -26.67 -9.30
C PHE A 210 -2.65 -26.87 -8.34
N TRP A 211 -3.01 -28.12 -8.04
CA TRP A 211 -4.11 -28.40 -7.11
C TRP A 211 -3.79 -28.00 -5.67
N GLY A 212 -2.53 -28.12 -5.25
CA GLY A 212 -2.06 -27.64 -3.95
C GLY A 212 -2.21 -26.12 -3.80
N ALA A 213 -1.86 -25.37 -4.83
CA ALA A 213 -2.02 -23.91 -4.85
C ALA A 213 -3.49 -23.48 -4.86
N VAL A 214 -4.35 -24.16 -5.64
CA VAL A 214 -5.80 -23.91 -5.63
C VAL A 214 -6.38 -24.15 -4.23
N ALA A 215 -6.06 -25.29 -3.61
CA ALA A 215 -6.53 -25.61 -2.26
C ALA A 215 -6.01 -24.60 -1.21
N ALA A 216 -4.75 -24.17 -1.31
CA ALA A 216 -4.18 -23.17 -0.42
C ALA A 216 -4.84 -21.80 -0.60
N GLN A 217 -5.11 -21.38 -1.84
CA GLN A 217 -5.81 -20.12 -2.12
C GLN A 217 -7.25 -20.16 -1.59
N SER A 218 -7.96 -21.27 -1.78
CA SER A 218 -9.29 -21.48 -1.21
C SER A 218 -9.28 -21.43 0.32
N LEU A 219 -8.26 -22.01 0.97
CA LEU A 219 -8.09 -21.91 2.43
C LEU A 219 -7.91 -20.46 2.87
N ILE A 220 -7.06 -19.68 2.20
CA ILE A 220 -6.86 -18.26 2.56
C ILE A 220 -8.13 -17.45 2.37
N PHE A 221 -8.88 -17.65 1.27
CA PHE A 221 -10.18 -17.01 1.12
C PHE A 221 -11.16 -17.40 2.21
N ALA A 222 -11.21 -18.69 2.57
CA ALA A 222 -12.06 -19.16 3.67
C ALA A 222 -11.66 -18.46 4.99
N LEU A 223 -10.37 -18.43 5.34
CA LEU A 223 -9.90 -17.74 6.55
C LEU A 223 -10.23 -16.24 6.53
N PHE A 224 -10.06 -15.57 5.38
CA PHE A 224 -10.33 -14.14 5.24
C PHE A 224 -11.83 -13.81 5.39
N PHE A 225 -12.72 -14.58 4.77
CA PHE A 225 -14.16 -14.34 4.86
C PHE A 225 -14.77 -14.84 6.18
N LEU A 226 -14.27 -15.95 6.74
CA LEU A 226 -14.78 -16.51 8.00
C LEU A 226 -14.25 -15.76 9.24
N ARG A 227 -13.21 -14.92 9.14
CA ARG A 227 -12.68 -14.15 10.29
C ARG A 227 -13.76 -13.35 11.02
N HIS A 228 -14.73 -12.81 10.27
CA HIS A 228 -15.83 -12.02 10.84
C HIS A 228 -16.83 -12.88 11.64
N ARG A 229 -16.85 -14.19 11.43
CA ARG A 229 -17.74 -15.13 12.13
C ARG A 229 -17.09 -15.78 13.34
N PHE A 230 -15.76 -15.93 13.34
CA PHE A 230 -15.01 -16.64 14.38
C PHE A 230 -13.90 -15.74 14.96
N PRO A 231 -14.05 -15.23 16.20
CA PRO A 231 -13.07 -14.33 16.82
C PRO A 231 -11.67 -14.93 16.99
N VAL A 232 -11.56 -16.26 17.05
CA VAL A 232 -10.27 -16.98 17.14
C VAL A 232 -9.45 -16.85 15.84
N LEU A 233 -10.10 -16.52 14.72
CA LEU A 233 -9.46 -16.32 13.42
C LEU A 233 -9.09 -14.85 13.15
N ASP A 234 -9.28 -13.96 14.13
CA ASP A 234 -8.95 -12.54 13.99
C ASP A 234 -7.48 -12.28 14.36
N PHE A 235 -6.60 -12.48 13.37
CA PHE A 235 -5.18 -12.19 13.47
C PHE A 235 -4.72 -11.31 12.31
N SER A 236 -3.56 -10.66 12.48
CA SER A 236 -3.01 -9.73 11.50
C SER A 236 -2.95 -10.34 10.09
N TYR A 237 -3.34 -9.57 9.08
CA TYR A 237 -3.38 -9.98 7.68
C TYR A 237 -2.02 -10.50 7.17
N LEU A 238 -0.91 -10.11 7.81
CA LEU A 238 0.44 -10.57 7.47
C LEU A 238 0.60 -12.09 7.63
N TRP A 239 -0.15 -12.72 8.54
CA TRP A 239 -0.12 -14.17 8.74
C TRP A 239 -0.63 -14.95 7.53
N TYR A 240 -1.48 -14.36 6.68
CA TYR A 240 -1.95 -15.02 5.46
C TYR A 240 -0.80 -15.35 4.51
N ASN A 241 0.29 -14.56 4.50
CA ASN A 241 1.47 -14.90 3.71
C ASN A 241 2.11 -16.20 4.16
N LEU A 242 2.34 -16.34 5.47
CA LEU A 242 2.96 -17.53 6.05
C LEU A 242 2.06 -18.76 5.90
N ILE A 243 0.78 -18.62 6.24
CA ILE A 243 -0.20 -19.72 6.16
C ILE A 243 -0.38 -20.14 4.70
N GLY A 244 -0.51 -19.20 3.76
CA GLY A 244 -0.72 -19.49 2.35
C GLY A 244 0.48 -20.22 1.75
N CYS A 245 1.69 -19.79 2.10
CA CYS A 245 2.93 -20.42 1.67
C CYS A 245 3.04 -21.86 2.23
N ALA A 246 2.87 -22.02 3.54
CA ALA A 246 2.95 -23.32 4.20
C ALA A 246 1.86 -24.29 3.70
N ALA A 247 0.63 -23.81 3.53
CA ALA A 247 -0.48 -24.59 2.99
C ALA A 247 -0.21 -25.03 1.56
N CYS A 248 0.31 -24.14 0.70
CA CYS A 248 0.67 -24.48 -0.68
C CYS A 248 1.71 -25.60 -0.72
N MET A 249 2.77 -25.50 0.09
CA MET A 249 3.81 -26.54 0.17
C MET A 249 3.25 -27.86 0.70
N LEU A 250 2.50 -27.82 1.80
CA LEU A 250 1.94 -28.99 2.45
C LEU A 250 0.94 -29.71 1.54
N PHE A 251 -0.01 -28.98 0.96
CA PHE A 251 -1.01 -29.57 0.06
C PHE A 251 -0.36 -30.14 -1.19
N SER A 252 0.66 -29.48 -1.75
CA SER A 252 1.39 -30.02 -2.90
C SER A 252 2.09 -31.35 -2.56
N LEU A 253 2.69 -31.47 -1.37
CA LEU A 253 3.31 -32.71 -0.90
C LEU A 253 2.28 -33.82 -0.64
N VAL A 254 1.17 -33.47 0.01
CA VAL A 254 0.08 -34.40 0.32
C VAL A 254 -0.55 -34.92 -0.97
N ILE A 255 -0.84 -34.04 -1.93
CA ILE A 255 -1.41 -34.43 -3.23
C ILE A 255 -0.43 -35.32 -4.01
N GLN A 256 0.86 -35.00 -4.00
CA GLN A 256 1.88 -35.83 -4.66
C GLN A 256 2.01 -37.23 -4.07
N ALA A 257 1.66 -37.42 -2.79
CA ALA A 257 1.70 -38.72 -2.13
C ALA A 257 0.59 -39.68 -2.57
N PHE A 258 -0.47 -39.20 -3.24
CA PHE A 258 -1.55 -40.05 -3.73
C PHE A 258 -1.11 -40.90 -4.94
N PRO A 259 -1.41 -42.21 -4.97
CA PRO A 259 -1.13 -43.07 -6.11
C PRO A 259 -1.87 -42.57 -7.37
N GLY A 260 -1.13 -42.27 -8.43
CA GLY A 260 -1.70 -41.84 -9.72
C GLY A 260 -1.37 -40.40 -10.13
N VAL A 261 -0.74 -39.60 -9.25
CA VAL A 261 -0.28 -38.25 -9.62
C VAL A 261 1.06 -38.33 -10.33
N SER A 262 1.13 -37.79 -11.54
CA SER A 262 2.33 -37.76 -12.39
C SER A 262 3.52 -37.18 -11.64
N ARG A 263 4.62 -37.93 -11.63
CA ARG A 263 5.91 -37.44 -11.12
C ARG A 263 6.49 -36.41 -12.10
N PRO A 264 7.37 -35.51 -11.64
CA PRO A 264 8.03 -34.56 -12.53
C PRO A 264 8.68 -35.28 -13.72
N HIS A 265 8.55 -34.72 -14.91
CA HIS A 265 9.25 -35.21 -16.09
C HIS A 265 10.75 -34.93 -15.89
N GLU A 266 11.57 -35.97 -15.82
CA GLU A 266 13.03 -35.79 -15.91
C GLU A 266 13.34 -35.29 -17.32
N PRO A 267 14.10 -34.20 -17.49
CA PRO A 267 14.51 -33.75 -18.81
C PRO A 267 15.37 -34.85 -19.43
N THR A 268 14.86 -35.46 -20.50
CA THR A 268 15.63 -36.39 -21.32
C THR A 268 16.65 -35.62 -22.14
N ALA A 269 17.83 -36.21 -22.38
CA ALA A 269 18.97 -35.60 -23.06
C ALA A 269 18.72 -35.14 -24.53
N THR A 270 17.46 -35.09 -24.97
CA THR A 270 17.00 -34.62 -26.28
C THR A 270 16.37 -33.23 -26.25
N ASP A 271 16.27 -32.59 -25.07
CA ASP A 271 15.65 -31.28 -24.89
C ASP A 271 16.65 -30.09 -24.88
N GLU A 272 17.93 -30.33 -25.20
CA GLU A 272 18.94 -29.29 -25.53
C GLU A 272 19.15 -29.19 -27.05
#